data_AF-A0A9X3G0W8-F1
#
_entry.id   AF-A0A9X3G0W8-F1
#
_cell.length_a   1.000
_cell.length_b   1.000
_cell.length_c   1.000
_cell.angle_alpha   90.00
_cell.angle_beta   90.00
_cell.angle_gamma   90.00
#
_symmetry.space_group_name_H-M   'P 1'
#
loop_
_entity.id
_entity.type
_entity.pdbx_description
1 polymer ?
#
loop_
_entity_poly.entity_id
_entity_poly.type
_entity_poly.pdbx_seq_one_letter_code
_entity_poly.pdbx_strand_id
1 'polypeptide(L)'
;MHHVADQLVTDLAERYDVAVTDEPAPGPGEVRAVRLHPRSAGGADLVVAHTDVGVRLRAGRWAEESFPHCGCDACDEEPGDLADELGEFVLDVVHGRLAEELTGGLRTGTLAVRRPRSAGNQSLSRDDVRRLGPPGRHAWSPWPELGGR
;
A
#
# COMPACT_ATOMS: atom_id res chain seq x y z
N MET A 1 12.52 6.22 -8.93
CA MET A 1 11.32 5.92 -8.10
C MET A 1 10.48 7.15 -7.75
N HIS A 2 11.02 8.24 -7.19
CA HIS A 2 10.19 9.41 -6.83
C HIS A 2 9.38 10.01 -8.00
N HIS A 3 9.99 10.17 -9.18
CA HIS A 3 9.27 10.67 -10.36
C HIS A 3 8.10 9.74 -10.76
N VAL A 4 8.34 8.42 -10.74
CA VAL A 4 7.31 7.40 -11.02
C VAL A 4 6.17 7.49 -10.02
N ALA A 5 6.48 7.67 -8.73
CA ALA A 5 5.45 7.86 -7.69
C ALA A 5 4.64 9.14 -7.89
N ASP A 6 5.27 10.26 -8.27
CA ASP A 6 4.56 11.52 -8.53
C ASP A 6 3.62 11.41 -9.73
N GLN A 7 4.09 10.78 -10.81
CA GLN A 7 3.29 10.50 -11.99
C GLN A 7 2.11 9.59 -11.65
N LEU A 8 2.36 8.53 -10.88
CA LEU A 8 1.31 7.63 -10.41
C LEU A 8 0.21 8.38 -9.63
N VAL A 9 0.58 9.22 -8.66
CA VAL A 9 -0.39 10.00 -7.88
C VAL A 9 -1.24 10.88 -8.80
N THR A 10 -0.61 11.51 -9.79
CA THR A 10 -1.27 12.36 -10.79
C THR A 10 -2.26 11.55 -11.63
N ASP A 11 -1.80 10.45 -12.23
CA ASP A 11 -2.61 9.58 -13.09
C ASP A 11 -3.81 8.99 -12.35
N LEU A 12 -3.63 8.58 -11.09
CA LEU A 12 -4.71 8.06 -10.25
C LEU A 12 -5.75 9.13 -9.94
N ALA A 13 -5.33 10.36 -9.63
CA ALA A 13 -6.23 11.47 -9.33
C ALA A 13 -7.01 11.94 -10.55
N GLU A 14 -6.45 11.79 -11.76
CA GLU A 14 -7.14 12.09 -13.01
C GLU A 14 -8.14 11.00 -13.42
N ARG A 15 -7.89 9.74 -13.03
CA ARG A 15 -8.68 8.58 -13.45
C ARG A 15 -9.78 8.17 -12.46
N TYR A 16 -9.56 8.34 -11.16
CA TYR A 16 -10.47 7.84 -10.12
C TYR A 16 -11.06 8.97 -9.28
N ASP A 17 -12.27 8.77 -8.75
CA ASP A 17 -12.90 9.69 -7.79
C ASP A 17 -12.32 9.47 -6.39
N VAL A 18 -11.19 10.13 -6.16
CA VAL A 18 -10.40 10.09 -4.94
C VAL A 18 -10.19 11.51 -4.39
N ALA A 19 -10.14 11.63 -3.07
CA ALA A 19 -9.59 12.80 -2.41
C ALA A 19 -8.09 12.61 -2.22
N VAL A 20 -7.29 13.57 -2.66
CA VAL A 20 -5.84 13.58 -2.48
C VAL A 20 -5.49 14.54 -1.35
N THR A 21 -4.72 14.06 -0.37
CA THR A 21 -4.29 14.86 0.78
C THR A 21 -2.82 14.61 1.08
N ASP A 22 -2.07 15.68 1.31
CA ASP A 22 -0.73 15.57 1.87
C ASP A 22 -0.80 14.97 3.28
N GLU A 23 0.09 14.04 3.56
CA GLU A 23 0.28 13.43 4.87
C GLU A 23 1.62 13.89 5.45
N PRO A 24 1.68 14.23 6.75
CA PRO A 24 2.97 14.40 7.40
C PRO A 24 3.75 13.09 7.28
N ALA A 25 5.01 13.15 6.86
CA ALA A 25 5.85 11.97 6.68
C ALA A 25 5.87 11.13 7.98
N PRO A 26 5.15 9.99 8.02
CA PRO A 26 4.77 9.38 9.29
C PRO A 26 5.83 8.40 9.82
N GLY A 27 6.78 7.97 8.99
CA GLY A 27 7.75 6.92 9.29
C GLY A 27 9.22 7.34 9.23
N PRO A 28 10.13 6.57 9.85
CA PRO A 28 11.57 6.78 9.73
C PRO A 28 12.04 6.74 8.27
N GLY A 29 12.82 7.75 7.86
CA GLY A 29 13.33 7.86 6.49
C GLY A 29 12.33 8.39 5.47
N GLU A 30 11.08 8.65 5.86
CA GLU A 30 10.07 9.24 4.97
C GLU A 30 10.21 10.75 4.93
N VAL A 31 10.23 11.31 3.73
CA VAL A 31 10.46 12.76 3.51
C VAL A 31 9.19 13.48 3.06
N ARG A 32 8.25 12.76 2.42
CA ARG A 32 6.90 13.24 2.08
C ARG A 32 5.96 12.05 1.91
N ALA A 33 4.67 12.26 2.13
CA ALA A 33 3.67 11.26 1.82
C ALA A 33 2.39 11.91 1.30
N VAL A 34 1.70 11.22 0.40
CA VAL A 34 0.39 11.61 -0.13
C VAL A 34 -0.57 10.46 0.08
N ARG A 35 -1.76 10.74 0.64
CA ARG A 35 -2.87 9.79 0.71
C ARG A 35 -3.86 10.07 -0.41
N LEU A 36 -4.29 9.00 -1.08
CA LEU A 36 -5.44 8.95 -1.96
C LEU A 36 -6.55 8.16 -1.25
N HIS A 37 -7.67 8.83 -0.98
CA HIS A 37 -8.84 8.27 -0.32
C HIS A 37 -9.98 8.13 -1.33
N PRO A 38 -10.39 6.91 -1.73
CA PRO A 38 -11.50 6.72 -2.65
C PRO A 38 -12.83 7.14 -2.03
N ARG A 39 -13.69 7.83 -2.78
CA ARG A 39 -14.99 8.29 -2.25
C ARG A 39 -16.03 7.17 -2.05
N SER A 40 -15.74 5.96 -2.52
CA SER A 40 -16.56 4.77 -2.26
C SER A 40 -16.38 4.24 -0.84
N ALA A 41 -17.47 3.85 -0.16
CA ALA A 41 -17.47 3.40 1.24
C ALA A 41 -16.77 2.04 1.52
N GLY A 42 -15.99 1.50 0.59
CA GLY A 42 -15.30 0.21 0.76
C GLY A 42 -13.97 0.09 0.01
N GLY A 43 -13.49 1.15 -0.65
CA GLY A 43 -12.19 1.15 -1.30
C GLY A 43 -11.07 1.29 -0.27
N ALA A 44 -9.94 0.63 -0.52
CA ALA A 44 -8.73 0.83 0.29
C ALA A 44 -8.14 2.22 0.03
N ASP A 45 -7.73 2.91 1.09
CA ASP A 45 -6.81 4.05 0.94
C ASP A 45 -5.49 3.58 0.33
N LEU A 46 -4.83 4.46 -0.39
CA LEU A 46 -3.44 4.29 -0.81
C LEU A 46 -2.61 5.47 -0.32
N VAL A 47 -1.56 5.20 0.43
CA VAL A 47 -0.56 6.19 0.82
C VAL A 47 0.72 5.92 0.05
N VAL A 48 1.20 6.94 -0.65
CA VAL A 48 2.46 6.94 -1.39
C VAL A 48 3.46 7.78 -0.60
N ALA A 49 4.38 7.11 0.10
CA ALA A 49 5.42 7.77 0.89
C ALA A 49 6.76 7.72 0.14
N HIS A 50 7.41 8.87 0.02
CA HIS A 50 8.76 8.98 -0.52
C HIS A 50 9.75 8.81 0.61
N THR A 51 10.77 7.99 0.38
CA THR A 51 11.84 7.74 1.34
C THR A 51 13.16 8.31 0.83
N ASP A 52 14.20 8.22 1.64
CA ASP A 52 15.58 8.52 1.23
C ASP A 52 16.08 7.60 0.10
N VAL A 53 15.63 6.34 0.08
CA VAL A 53 16.09 5.30 -0.85
C VAL A 53 15.09 4.95 -1.95
N GLY A 54 13.84 5.43 -1.88
CA GLY A 54 12.81 5.02 -2.83
C GLY A 54 11.40 5.42 -2.42
N VAL A 55 10.44 4.49 -2.55
CA VAL A 55 9.02 4.74 -2.30
C VAL A 55 8.46 3.61 -1.46
N ARG A 56 7.62 3.95 -0.49
CA ARG A 56 6.85 3.00 0.31
C ARG A 56 5.37 3.22 0.07
N LEU A 57 4.67 2.15 -0.28
CA LEU A 57 3.23 2.14 -0.46
C LEU A 57 2.57 1.52 0.76
N ARG A 58 1.49 2.14 1.23
CA ARG A 58 0.60 1.55 2.22
C ARG A 58 -0.80 1.51 1.66
N ALA A 59 -1.46 0.37 1.77
CA ALA A 59 -2.80 0.22 1.25
C ALA A 59 -3.72 -0.45 2.26
N GLY A 60 -4.98 -0.03 2.25
CA GLY A 60 -6.00 -0.61 3.10
C GLY A 60 -5.66 -0.45 4.58
N ARG A 61 -5.59 -1.56 5.32
CA ARG A 61 -5.40 -1.51 6.78
C ARG A 61 -4.00 -1.85 7.23
N TRP A 62 -3.33 -2.80 6.57
CA TRP A 62 -2.07 -3.38 7.04
C TRP A 62 -1.03 -3.59 5.94
N ALA A 63 -1.42 -3.60 4.66
CA ALA A 63 -0.52 -3.85 3.55
C ALA A 63 0.49 -2.70 3.40
N GLU A 64 1.77 -3.07 3.35
CA GLU A 64 2.89 -2.17 3.15
C GLU A 64 3.89 -2.85 2.22
N GLU A 65 4.36 -2.12 1.20
CA GLU A 65 5.38 -2.57 0.23
C GLU A 65 6.40 -1.44 0.06
N SER A 66 7.69 -1.77 -0.13
CA SER A 66 8.75 -0.79 -0.35
C SER A 66 9.47 -1.08 -1.67
N PHE A 67 9.84 -0.03 -2.39
CA PHE A 67 10.53 -0.10 -3.68
C PHE A 67 11.73 0.85 -3.65
N PRO A 68 12.98 0.35 -3.63
CA PRO A 68 13.36 -1.07 -3.67
C PRO A 68 12.92 -1.87 -2.44
N HIS A 69 12.78 -3.19 -2.59
CA HIS A 69 12.43 -4.11 -1.50
C HIS A 69 13.57 -4.26 -0.51
N CYS A 70 14.81 -4.20 -1.00
CA CYS A 70 16.01 -4.19 -0.19
C CYS A 70 16.73 -2.84 -0.33
N GLY A 71 16.96 -2.15 0.79
CA GLY A 71 17.70 -0.89 0.80
C GLY A 71 19.22 -1.04 0.67
N CYS A 72 19.74 -2.22 0.31
CA CYS A 72 21.17 -2.46 0.16
C CYS A 72 21.61 -2.37 -1.30
N ASP A 73 22.84 -1.93 -1.52
CA ASP A 73 23.48 -1.83 -2.84
C ASP A 73 23.88 -3.19 -3.44
N ALA A 74 23.76 -4.28 -2.66
CA ALA A 74 24.08 -5.63 -3.08
C ALA A 74 22.90 -6.36 -3.75
N CYS A 75 21.70 -5.81 -3.66
CA CYS A 75 20.53 -6.31 -4.38
C CYS A 75 20.47 -5.59 -5.73
N ASP A 76 20.79 -6.29 -6.81
CA ASP A 76 20.66 -5.79 -8.20
C ASP A 76 19.17 -5.75 -8.60
N GLU A 77 18.39 -4.86 -7.97
CA GLU A 77 16.99 -4.60 -8.32
C GLU A 77 16.93 -3.63 -9.52
N GLU A 78 16.40 -4.10 -10.64
CA GLU A 78 16.32 -3.27 -11.85
C GLU A 78 15.22 -2.19 -11.70
N PRO A 79 15.51 -0.90 -11.97
CA PRO A 79 14.52 0.17 -11.82
C PRO A 79 13.24 0.00 -12.65
N GLY A 80 13.32 -0.68 -13.80
CA GLY A 80 12.16 -0.98 -14.64
C GLY A 80 11.23 -1.98 -13.98
N ASP A 81 11.77 -3.11 -13.53
CA ASP A 81 11.02 -4.15 -12.81
C ASP A 81 10.38 -3.59 -11.53
N LEU A 82 11.10 -2.74 -10.78
CA LEU A 82 10.53 -2.07 -9.61
C LEU A 82 9.35 -1.16 -9.94
N ALA A 83 9.39 -0.46 -11.08
CA ALA A 83 8.29 0.39 -11.51
C ALA A 83 7.07 -0.45 -11.94
N ASP A 84 7.30 -1.57 -12.61
CA ASP A 84 6.25 -2.50 -13.02
C ASP A 84 5.59 -3.15 -11.79
N GLU A 85 6.37 -3.67 -10.84
CA GLU A 85 5.85 -4.26 -9.60
C GLU A 85 5.07 -3.25 -8.75
N LEU A 86 5.56 -2.01 -8.67
CA LEU A 86 4.87 -0.90 -8.03
C LEU A 86 3.52 -0.64 -8.71
N GLY A 87 3.50 -0.58 -10.05
CA GLY A 87 2.29 -0.42 -10.84
C GLY A 87 1.30 -1.57 -10.63
N GLU A 88 1.78 -2.81 -10.61
CA GLU A 88 0.94 -3.99 -10.35
C GLU A 88 0.29 -3.95 -8.96
N PHE A 89 1.06 -3.59 -7.92
CA PHE A 89 0.52 -3.43 -6.58
C PHE A 89 -0.61 -2.38 -6.56
N VAL A 90 -0.38 -1.23 -7.18
CA VAL A 90 -1.36 -0.15 -7.24
C VAL A 90 -2.61 -0.58 -8.00
N LEU A 91 -2.46 -1.26 -9.14
CA LEU A 91 -3.58 -1.79 -9.91
C LEU A 91 -4.41 -2.80 -9.10
N ASP A 92 -3.77 -3.65 -8.31
CA ASP A 92 -4.47 -4.58 -7.42
C ASP A 92 -5.29 -3.83 -6.36
N VAL A 93 -4.77 -2.73 -5.82
CA VAL A 93 -5.48 -1.89 -4.83
C VAL A 93 -6.69 -1.20 -5.47
N VAL A 94 -6.48 -0.45 -6.55
CA VAL A 94 -7.55 0.36 -7.17
C VAL A 94 -8.64 -0.52 -7.81
N HIS A 95 -8.33 -1.75 -8.19
CA HIS A 95 -9.33 -2.71 -8.69
C HIS A 95 -9.96 -3.58 -7.58
N GLY A 96 -9.70 -3.30 -6.30
CA GLY A 96 -10.31 -4.02 -5.18
C GLY A 96 -9.87 -5.48 -5.08
N ARG A 97 -8.65 -5.79 -5.52
CA ARG A 97 -8.07 -7.15 -5.50
C ARG A 97 -7.18 -7.40 -4.29
N LEU A 98 -7.00 -6.38 -3.45
CA LEU A 98 -6.35 -6.49 -2.15
C LEU A 98 -7.32 -7.11 -1.13
N ALA A 99 -6.87 -8.18 -0.47
CA ALA A 99 -7.52 -8.74 0.69
C ALA A 99 -6.53 -8.95 1.84
N GLU A 100 -6.94 -8.59 3.04
CA GLU A 100 -6.08 -8.60 4.21
C GLU A 100 -6.78 -9.29 5.37
N GLU A 101 -6.03 -10.04 6.17
CA GLU A 101 -6.59 -10.81 7.26
C GLU A 101 -5.59 -10.92 8.41
N LEU A 102 -5.96 -10.35 9.55
CA LEU A 102 -5.25 -10.52 10.80
C LEU A 102 -5.99 -11.57 11.63
N THR A 103 -5.30 -12.66 11.95
CA THR A 103 -5.79 -13.72 12.85
C THR A 103 -4.90 -13.82 14.09
N GLY A 104 -5.41 -14.45 15.16
CA GLY A 104 -4.67 -14.65 16.39
C GLY A 104 -5.31 -13.97 17.60
N GLY A 105 -4.49 -13.68 18.61
CA GLY A 105 -4.94 -13.11 19.89
C GLY A 105 -3.92 -12.14 20.49
N LEU A 106 -4.08 -11.79 21.76
CA LEU A 106 -3.35 -10.69 22.42
C LEU A 106 -1.83 -10.84 22.55
N ARG A 107 -1.24 -11.97 22.11
CA ARG A 107 0.19 -12.29 22.26
C ARG A 107 0.89 -12.70 20.99
N THR A 108 0.17 -13.31 20.05
CA THR A 108 0.70 -13.75 18.76
C THR A 108 -0.41 -13.69 17.73
N GLY A 109 -0.03 -13.55 16.47
CA GLY A 109 -1.00 -13.57 15.38
C GLY A 109 -0.34 -13.84 14.04
N THR A 110 -1.16 -13.82 13.01
CA THR A 110 -0.72 -13.96 11.63
C THR A 110 -1.42 -12.90 10.80
N LEU A 111 -0.64 -12.06 10.13
CA LEU A 111 -1.13 -11.17 9.09
C LEU A 111 -0.98 -11.88 7.75
N ALA A 112 -2.07 -11.99 7.01
CA ALA A 112 -2.09 -12.43 5.63
C ALA A 112 -2.51 -11.27 4.72
N VAL A 113 -1.69 -10.99 3.71
CA VAL A 113 -2.00 -10.04 2.63
C VAL A 113 -2.05 -10.83 1.33
N ARG A 114 -3.13 -10.66 0.56
CA ARG A 114 -3.40 -11.42 -0.65
C ARG A 114 -3.78 -10.49 -1.80
N ARG A 115 -3.20 -10.77 -2.95
CA ARG A 115 -3.39 -10.15 -4.26
C ARG A 115 -3.32 -11.25 -5.33
N PRO A 116 -3.76 -11.02 -6.59
CA PRO A 116 -3.81 -12.07 -7.62
C PRO A 116 -2.49 -12.80 -7.87
N ARG A 117 -1.36 -12.09 -7.83
CA ARG A 117 -0.01 -12.65 -8.06
C ARG A 117 0.88 -12.70 -6.83
N SER A 118 0.39 -12.25 -5.68
CA SER A 118 1.17 -12.21 -4.44
C SER A 118 0.31 -12.60 -3.25
N ALA A 119 0.79 -13.54 -2.44
CA ALA A 119 0.17 -13.90 -1.19
C ALA A 119 1.26 -14.12 -0.14
N GLY A 120 1.26 -13.29 0.90
CA GLY A 120 2.22 -13.34 2.00
C GLY A 120 1.52 -13.66 3.30
N ASN A 121 2.21 -14.39 4.18
CA ASN A 121 1.86 -14.47 5.58
C ASN A 121 3.05 -14.06 6.44
N GLN A 122 2.76 -13.32 7.51
CA GLN A 122 3.75 -12.90 8.48
C GLN A 122 3.29 -13.36 9.87
N SER A 123 4.17 -14.06 10.57
CA SER A 123 3.98 -14.33 11.99
C SER A 123 4.25 -13.07 12.80
N LEU A 124 3.33 -12.73 13.70
CA LEU A 124 3.37 -11.49 14.44
C LEU A 124 3.77 -11.71 15.89
N SER A 125 4.65 -10.84 16.39
CA SER A 125 4.96 -10.76 17.80
C SER A 125 3.79 -10.13 18.59
N ARG A 126 3.90 -10.15 19.91
CA ARG A 126 2.95 -9.48 20.81
C ARG A 126 2.85 -7.98 20.52
N ASP A 127 3.97 -7.34 20.24
CA ASP A 127 4.01 -5.90 20.01
C ASP A 127 3.43 -5.54 18.65
N ASP A 128 3.61 -6.40 17.64
CA ASP A 128 2.99 -6.22 16.33
C ASP A 128 1.46 -6.33 16.39
N VAL A 129 0.92 -7.36 17.06
CA VAL A 129 -0.54 -7.49 17.20
C VAL A 129 -1.13 -6.30 17.96
N ARG A 130 -0.42 -5.76 18.96
CA ARG A 130 -0.85 -4.55 19.67
C ARG A 130 -0.86 -3.32 18.78
N ARG A 131 0.14 -3.18 17.91
CA ARG A 131 0.25 -2.06 16.95
C ARG A 131 -0.83 -2.13 15.86
N LEU A 132 -1.09 -3.32 15.32
CA LEU A 132 -2.01 -3.53 14.19
C LEU A 132 -3.49 -3.53 14.62
N GLY A 133 -3.76 -3.71 15.91
CA GLY A 133 -5.10 -3.65 16.49
C GLY A 133 -5.84 -5.00 16.48
N PRO A 134 -7.18 -4.99 16.56
CA PRO A 134 -7.95 -6.23 16.69
C PRO A 134 -7.89 -7.08 15.41
N PRO A 135 -7.92 -8.41 15.54
CA PRO A 135 -8.08 -9.33 14.42
C PRO A 135 -9.30 -8.98 13.56
N GLY A 136 -9.20 -9.24 12.27
CA GLY A 136 -10.25 -8.91 11.31
C GLY A 136 -9.86 -9.27 9.89
N ARG A 137 -10.86 -9.28 9.00
CA ARG A 137 -10.68 -9.49 7.56
C ARG A 137 -11.20 -8.27 6.83
N HIS A 138 -10.42 -7.81 5.86
CA HIS A 138 -10.76 -6.72 4.97
C HIS A 138 -10.68 -7.23 3.52
N ALA A 139 -11.78 -7.07 2.79
CA ALA A 139 -11.83 -7.25 1.35
C ALA A 139 -12.27 -5.91 0.77
N TRP A 140 -11.40 -5.29 -0.01
CA TRP A 140 -11.61 -3.92 -0.47
C TRP A 140 -12.37 -3.91 -1.79
N SER A 141 -13.20 -2.88 -1.98
CA SER A 141 -13.92 -2.62 -3.21
C SER A 141 -13.03 -1.88 -4.22
N PRO A 142 -13.30 -1.99 -5.53
CA PRO A 142 -12.63 -1.16 -6.52
C PRO A 142 -12.92 0.32 -6.28
N TRP A 143 -11.97 1.17 -6.66
CA TRP A 143 -12.14 2.61 -6.65
C TRP A 143 -13.12 3.04 -7.75
N PRO A 144 -13.95 4.05 -7.50
CA PRO A 144 -14.83 4.62 -8.51
C PRO A 144 -14.02 5.38 -9.57
N GLU A 145 -14.33 5.21 -10.85
CA GLU A 145 -13.72 6.01 -11.93
C GLU A 145 -14.29 7.44 -11.95
N LEU A 146 -13.44 8.42 -12.25
CA LEU A 146 -13.82 9.83 -12.37
C LEU A 146 -14.68 10.00 -13.63
N GLY A 147 -16.01 10.08 -13.44
CA GLY A 147 -16.99 10.20 -14.53
C GLY A 147 -17.80 8.94 -14.83
N GLY A 148 -17.59 7.85 -14.08
CA GLY A 148 -18.47 6.68 -14.09
C GLY A 148 -19.82 7.01 -13.45
N ARG A 149 -20.90 6.92 -14.25
CA ARG A 149 -22.29 6.88 -13.77
C ARG A 149 -22.67 5.48 -13.31
#